data_AF-A0A962PT10-F1
#
_entry.id   AF-A0A962PT10-F1
#
_cell.length_a   1.000
_cell.length_b   1.000
_cell.length_c   1.000
_cell.angle_alpha   90.00
_cell.angle_beta   90.00
_cell.angle_gamma   90.00
#
_symmetry.space_group_name_H-M   'P 1'
#
loop_
_entity.id
_entity.type
_entity.pdbx_description
1 polymer ?
#
loop_
_entity_poly.entity_id
_entity_poly.type
_entity_poly.pdbx_seq_one_letter_code
_entity_poly.pdbx_strand_id
1 'polypeptide(L)'
;EGGECDKLVVVENTPSVHNAVVCTLCSCYPWAVLGLPPRWYKDPAYRSRIVREPRTVLAEMGLELDDNVEIRVWDSSAEVRYMVLPERPAGTGGLGEEELAALVTRDAMIGVEKLVGA
;
A
#
# COMPACT_ATOMS: atom_id res chain seq x y z
N GLU A 1 12.48 8.52 -20.34
CA GLU A 1 13.32 8.21 -19.17
C GLU A 1 12.37 8.03 -17.98
N GLY A 2 12.20 6.81 -17.49
CA GLY A 2 11.17 6.48 -16.50
C GLY A 2 11.62 6.87 -15.09
N GLY A 3 10.82 7.66 -14.39
CA GLY A 3 11.13 8.10 -13.01
C GLY A 3 11.09 6.95 -12.00
N GLU A 4 11.99 7.01 -11.02
CA GLU A 4 12.11 6.17 -9.80
C GLU A 4 11.40 4.79 -9.84
N CYS A 5 11.87 3.84 -10.64
CA CYS A 5 11.36 2.46 -10.57
C CYS A 5 12.33 1.38 -11.12
N ASP A 6 13.65 1.57 -11.02
CA ASP A 6 14.62 0.60 -11.56
C ASP A 6 14.53 -0.78 -10.88
N LYS A 7 14.13 -0.81 -9.60
CA LYS A 7 13.93 -2.03 -8.80
C LYS A 7 12.61 -1.98 -8.06
N LEU A 8 11.58 -2.56 -8.68
CA LEU A 8 10.27 -2.74 -8.05
C LEU A 8 10.17 -4.10 -7.37
N VAL A 9 9.74 -4.10 -6.10
CA VAL A 9 9.36 -5.31 -5.36
C VAL A 9 7.86 -5.25 -5.05
N VAL A 10 7.15 -6.29 -5.43
CA VAL A 10 5.73 -6.44 -5.12
C VAL A 10 5.58 -7.27 -3.86
N VAL A 11 4.83 -6.77 -2.89
CA VAL A 11 4.60 -7.42 -1.59
C VAL A 11 3.12 -7.81 -1.48
N GLU A 12 2.86 -9.10 -1.33
CA GLU A 12 1.51 -9.67 -1.37
C GLU A 12 0.82 -9.60 -0.01
N ASN A 13 -0.41 -9.07 0.02
CA ASN A 13 -1.29 -9.22 1.16
C ASN A 13 -1.95 -10.60 1.16
N THR A 14 -2.11 -11.17 2.35
CA THR A 14 -2.76 -12.46 2.59
C THR A 14 -3.73 -12.33 3.75
N PRO A 15 -4.57 -13.36 4.04
CA PRO A 15 -5.49 -13.29 5.16
C PRO A 15 -4.83 -13.09 6.54
N SER A 16 -3.51 -13.35 6.64
CA SER A 16 -2.73 -13.25 7.88
C SER A 16 -1.64 -12.18 7.86
N VAL A 17 -1.38 -11.54 6.71
CA VAL A 17 -0.31 -10.55 6.54
C VAL A 17 -0.81 -9.38 5.71
N HIS A 18 -0.73 -8.19 6.27
CA HIS A 18 -1.03 -6.93 5.58
C HIS A 18 0.25 -6.10 5.46
N ASN A 19 0.56 -5.63 4.26
CA ASN A 19 1.74 -4.81 3.98
C ASN A 19 1.35 -3.34 3.88
N ALA A 20 2.23 -2.44 4.34
CA ALA A 20 2.12 -1.00 4.13
C ALA A 20 3.48 -0.43 3.71
N VAL A 21 3.49 0.56 2.82
CA VAL A 21 4.72 1.17 2.29
C VAL A 21 4.89 2.59 2.82
N VAL A 22 6.13 2.96 3.14
CA VAL A 22 6.50 4.31 3.56
C VAL A 22 7.87 4.69 3.01
N CYS A 23 8.18 5.98 3.00
CA CYS A 23 9.55 6.46 2.99
C CYS A 23 9.73 7.38 4.19
N THR A 24 10.32 6.86 5.27
CA THR A 24 10.43 7.61 6.52
C THR A 24 11.30 8.85 6.36
N LEU A 25 12.33 8.78 5.51
CA LEU A 25 13.30 9.86 5.30
C LEU A 25 12.82 10.98 4.39
N CYS A 26 11.95 10.71 3.41
CA CYS A 26 11.46 11.71 2.49
C CYS A 26 10.10 11.34 1.87
N SER A 27 10.11 10.76 0.67
CA SER A 27 8.92 10.49 -0.14
C SER A 27 9.18 9.51 -1.31
N CYS A 28 10.20 8.65 -1.22
CA CYS A 28 10.52 7.65 -2.23
C CYS A 28 9.29 6.79 -2.57
N TYR A 29 9.03 6.62 -3.87
CA TYR A 29 7.77 6.06 -4.37
C TYR A 29 7.94 5.54 -5.81
N PRO A 30 7.27 4.44 -6.24
CA PRO A 30 7.42 3.89 -7.59
C PRO A 30 6.66 4.72 -8.64
N TRP A 31 7.24 5.83 -9.11
CA TRP A 31 6.53 6.81 -9.93
C TRP A 31 6.05 6.26 -11.27
N ALA A 32 6.84 5.38 -11.88
CA ALA A 32 6.49 4.76 -13.16
C ALA A 32 5.20 3.92 -13.11
N VAL A 33 4.80 3.45 -11.93
CA VAL A 33 3.64 2.55 -11.77
C VAL A 33 2.50 3.23 -11.01
N LEU A 34 2.80 3.97 -9.94
CA LEU A 34 1.79 4.54 -9.06
C LEU A 34 1.63 6.07 -9.19
N GLY A 35 2.37 6.70 -10.11
CA GLY A 35 2.40 8.16 -10.27
C GLY A 35 3.11 8.86 -9.12
N LEU A 36 2.84 10.15 -8.91
CA LEU A 36 3.44 10.90 -7.81
C LEU A 36 2.81 10.53 -6.44
N PRO A 37 3.60 10.51 -5.36
CA PRO A 37 3.10 10.17 -4.04
C PRO A 37 2.02 11.18 -3.58
N PRO A 38 0.94 10.71 -2.94
CA PRO A 38 -0.08 11.59 -2.40
C PRO A 38 0.48 12.53 -1.32
N ARG A 39 -0.24 13.62 -1.03
CA ARG A 39 0.21 14.60 -0.03
C ARG A 39 0.42 13.95 1.34
N TRP A 40 -0.54 13.16 1.80
CA TRP A 40 -0.50 12.51 3.11
C TRP A 40 0.69 11.57 3.28
N TYR A 41 1.16 10.93 2.20
CA TYR A 41 2.33 10.03 2.26
C TYR A 41 3.61 10.77 2.62
N LYS A 42 3.69 12.06 2.27
CA LYS A 42 4.83 12.94 2.54
C LYS A 42 4.74 13.62 3.91
N ASP A 43 3.57 13.55 4.55
CA ASP A 43 3.33 14.24 5.81
C ASP A 43 4.12 13.58 6.95
N PRO A 44 4.74 14.36 7.85
CA PRO A 44 5.51 13.82 8.97
C PRO A 44 4.71 12.88 9.87
N ALA A 45 3.39 13.10 9.97
CA ALA A 45 2.49 12.27 10.75
C ALA A 45 2.46 10.82 10.25
N TYR A 46 2.33 10.60 8.93
CA TYR A 46 2.40 9.27 8.35
C TYR A 46 3.80 8.68 8.48
N ARG A 47 4.81 9.43 8.01
CA ARG A 47 6.21 8.98 7.91
C ARG A 47 6.83 8.54 9.23
N SER A 48 6.48 9.20 10.34
CA SER A 48 7.03 8.87 11.66
C SER A 48 6.24 7.80 12.41
N ARG A 49 4.92 7.70 12.18
CA ARG A 49 4.03 6.85 12.98
C ARG A 49 3.81 5.48 12.37
N ILE A 50 3.71 5.36 11.05
CA ILE A 50 3.35 4.07 10.40
C ILE A 50 4.36 2.97 10.74
N VAL A 51 5.64 3.29 10.95
CA VAL A 51 6.68 2.32 11.35
C VAL A 51 6.65 1.93 12.84
N ARG A 52 5.93 2.69 13.69
CA ARG A 52 5.91 2.51 15.15
C ARG A 52 4.58 1.98 15.66
N GLU A 53 3.49 2.51 15.11
CA GLU A 53 2.12 2.21 15.52
C GLU A 53 1.22 1.99 14.28
N PRO A 54 1.59 1.05 13.37
CA PRO A 54 0.91 0.91 12.09
C PRO A 54 -0.59 0.67 12.22
N ARG A 55 -1.01 -0.19 13.14
CA ARG A 55 -2.43 -0.51 13.35
C ARG A 55 -3.24 0.73 13.72
N THR A 56 -2.71 1.59 14.59
CA THR A 56 -3.36 2.86 14.97
C THR A 56 -3.47 3.81 13.78
N VAL A 57 -2.39 3.98 13.01
CA VAL A 57 -2.39 4.88 11.84
C VAL A 57 -3.37 4.39 10.79
N LEU A 58 -3.40 3.09 10.50
CA LEU A 58 -4.33 2.51 9.54
C LEU A 58 -5.78 2.69 9.99
N ALA A 59 -6.08 2.47 11.28
CA ALA A 59 -7.42 2.70 11.82
C ALA A 59 -7.86 4.18 11.72
N GLU A 60 -6.97 5.13 11.98
CA GLU A 60 -7.23 6.57 11.77
C GLU A 60 -7.48 6.92 10.31
N MET A 61 -6.90 6.15 9.37
CA MET A 61 -7.14 6.27 7.93
C MET A 61 -8.40 5.51 7.46
N GLY A 62 -9.11 4.84 8.37
CA GLY A 62 -10.34 4.09 8.08
C GLY A 62 -10.15 2.60 7.78
N LEU A 63 -8.94 2.06 7.94
CA LEU A 63 -8.64 0.64 7.77
C LEU A 63 -8.42 -0.03 9.12
N GLU A 64 -9.46 -0.70 9.63
CA GLU A 64 -9.34 -1.57 10.79
C GLU A 64 -8.87 -2.97 10.38
N LEU A 65 -7.86 -3.50 11.08
CA LEU A 65 -7.31 -4.84 10.85
C LEU A 65 -7.40 -5.62 12.15
N ASP A 66 -7.82 -6.89 12.05
CA ASP A 66 -7.87 -7.81 13.19
C ASP A 66 -6.49 -7.98 13.85
N ASP A 67 -6.49 -8.17 15.18
CA ASP A 67 -5.27 -8.27 15.97
C ASP A 67 -4.35 -9.44 15.56
N ASN A 68 -4.92 -10.48 14.95
CA ASN A 68 -4.20 -11.65 14.45
C ASN A 68 -3.53 -11.43 13.09
N VAL A 69 -3.80 -10.32 12.39
CA VAL A 69 -3.15 -9.98 11.12
C VAL A 69 -1.81 -9.32 11.41
N GLU A 70 -0.73 -9.92 10.94
CA GLU A 70 0.61 -9.33 10.99
C GLU A 70 0.66 -8.11 10.06
N ILE A 71 1.17 -6.97 10.54
CA ILE A 71 1.40 -5.79 9.70
C ILE A 71 2.90 -5.66 9.41
N ARG A 72 3.27 -5.73 8.14
CA ARG A 72 4.65 -5.54 7.67
C ARG A 72 4.79 -4.18 7.01
N VAL A 73 5.65 -3.34 7.58
CA VAL A 73 5.91 -2.00 7.05
C VAL A 73 7.21 -2.01 6.25
N TRP A 74 7.12 -1.60 5.00
CA TRP A 74 8.24 -1.54 4.06
C TRP A 74 8.70 -0.09 3.92
N ASP A 75 9.83 0.22 4.56
CA ASP A 75 10.48 1.52 4.40
C ASP A 75 11.34 1.52 3.13
N SER A 76 10.99 2.42 2.20
CA SER A 76 11.66 2.64 0.93
C SER A 76 12.98 3.38 1.17
N SER A 77 13.90 2.69 1.84
CA SER A 77 15.28 3.09 2.05
C SER A 77 16.12 2.60 0.86
N ALA A 78 16.99 3.48 0.35
CA ALA A 78 17.80 3.26 -0.85
C ALA A 78 16.97 3.10 -2.15
N GLU A 79 17.41 2.22 -3.05
CA GLU A 79 16.96 2.17 -4.46
C GLU A 79 15.73 1.28 -4.71
N VAL A 80 15.34 0.45 -3.74
CA VAL A 80 14.16 -0.42 -3.90
C VAL A 80 12.89 0.42 -3.77
N ARG A 81 11.91 0.14 -4.64
CA ARG A 81 10.54 0.67 -4.52
C ARG A 81 9.58 -0.49 -4.31
N TYR A 82 8.57 -0.26 -3.47
CA TYR A 82 7.59 -1.28 -3.12
C TYR A 82 6.22 -0.93 -3.67
N MET A 83 5.47 -1.95 -4.05
CA MET A 83 4.04 -1.86 -4.35
C MET A 83 3.34 -3.02 -3.65
N VAL A 84 2.23 -2.74 -2.97
CA VAL A 84 1.39 -3.77 -2.37
C VAL A 84 0.52 -4.41 -3.45
N LEU A 85 0.47 -5.74 -3.48
CA LEU A 85 -0.56 -6.48 -4.19
C LEU A 85 -1.70 -6.77 -3.20
N PRO A 86 -2.83 -6.05 -3.27
CA PRO A 86 -3.94 -6.27 -2.36
C PRO A 86 -4.65 -7.60 -2.62
N GLU A 87 -5.30 -8.13 -1.59
CA GLU A 87 -6.17 -9.29 -1.73
C GLU A 87 -7.36 -8.99 -2.66
N ARG A 88 -7.72 -9.95 -3.51
CA ARG A 88 -8.92 -9.83 -4.35
C ARG A 88 -10.15 -9.80 -3.44
N PRO A 89 -11.03 -8.80 -3.55
CA PRO A 89 -12.22 -8.74 -2.71
C PRO A 89 -13.23 -9.83 -3.10
N ALA A 90 -13.98 -10.30 -2.10
CA ALA A 90 -15.08 -11.24 -2.30
C ALA A 90 -16.14 -10.70 -3.27
N GLY A 91 -16.93 -11.58 -3.87
CA GLY A 91 -17.99 -11.19 -4.81
C GLY A 91 -17.51 -10.85 -6.24
N THR A 92 -16.20 -10.78 -6.49
CA THR A 92 -15.66 -10.38 -7.80
C THR A 92 -15.39 -11.54 -8.76
N GLY A 93 -15.79 -12.78 -8.44
CA GLY A 93 -15.39 -14.00 -9.17
C GLY A 93 -15.74 -14.01 -10.68
N GLY A 94 -16.80 -13.31 -11.09
CA GLY A 94 -17.23 -13.22 -12.48
C GLY A 94 -16.65 -12.05 -13.27
N LEU A 95 -15.89 -11.16 -12.63
CA LEU A 95 -15.32 -9.98 -13.28
C LEU A 95 -14.13 -10.34 -14.16
N GLY A 96 -14.05 -9.68 -15.32
CA GLY A 96 -12.88 -9.71 -16.20
C GLY A 96 -11.73 -8.84 -15.70
N GLU A 97 -10.62 -8.86 -16.43
CA GLU A 97 -9.40 -8.12 -16.06
C GLU A 97 -9.64 -6.61 -15.93
N GLU A 98 -10.27 -5.98 -16.93
CA GLU A 98 -10.52 -4.53 -16.92
C GLU A 98 -11.41 -4.11 -15.74
N GLU A 99 -12.41 -4.92 -15.42
CA GLU A 99 -13.32 -4.70 -14.30
C GLU A 99 -12.59 -4.86 -12.95
N LEU A 100 -11.72 -5.86 -12.81
CA LEU A 100 -10.88 -6.03 -11.62
C LEU A 100 -9.88 -4.89 -11.47
N ALA A 101 -9.23 -4.48 -12.55
CA ALA A 101 -8.27 -3.38 -12.55
C ALA A 101 -8.92 -2.07 -12.11
N ALA A 102 -10.18 -1.83 -12.51
CA ALA A 102 -10.95 -0.66 -12.09
C ALA A 102 -11.25 -0.61 -10.58
N LEU A 103 -11.21 -1.76 -9.88
CA LEU A 103 -11.35 -1.81 -8.42
C LEU A 103 -10.06 -1.45 -7.69
N VAL A 104 -8.90 -1.64 -8.30
CA VAL A 104 -7.60 -1.46 -7.62
C VAL A 104 -7.31 0.02 -7.43
N THR A 105 -7.40 0.49 -6.19
CA THR A 105 -7.09 1.87 -5.84
C THR A 105 -5.58 2.06 -5.63
N ARG A 106 -5.12 3.32 -5.77
CA ARG A 106 -3.74 3.68 -5.41
C ARG A 106 -3.47 3.40 -3.93
N ASP A 107 -4.41 3.71 -3.05
CA ASP A 107 -4.21 3.62 -1.61
C ASP A 107 -4.15 2.14 -1.16
N ALA A 108 -4.83 1.22 -1.86
CA ALA A 108 -4.66 -0.21 -1.70
C ALA A 108 -3.27 -0.70 -2.14
N MET A 109 -2.71 -0.12 -3.21
CA MET A 109 -1.33 -0.42 -3.66
C MET A 109 -0.23 0.20 -2.77
N ILE A 110 -0.58 1.13 -1.87
CA ILE A 110 0.30 1.60 -0.79
C ILE A 110 0.11 0.76 0.49
N GLY A 111 -1.05 0.12 0.64
CA GLY A 111 -1.40 -0.71 1.79
C GLY A 111 -2.14 0.04 2.90
N VAL A 112 -2.73 1.19 2.61
CA VAL A 112 -3.54 1.96 3.58
C VAL A 112 -5.05 1.78 3.40
N GLU A 113 -5.45 0.96 2.43
CA GLU A 113 -6.83 0.61 2.12
C GLU A 113 -6.91 -0.89 1.80
N LYS A 114 -8.06 -1.52 2.10
CA LYS A 114 -8.42 -2.83 1.53
C LYS A 114 -9.45 -2.63 0.44
N LEU A 115 -9.35 -3.43 -0.62
CA LEU A 115 -10.37 -3.44 -1.66
C LEU A 115 -11.70 -3.93 -1.07
N VAL A 116 -12.77 -3.21 -1.35
CA VAL A 116 -14.13 -3.62 -0.99
C VAL A 116 -14.77 -4.27 -2.21
N GLY A 117 -15.49 -5.36 -2.00
CA GLY A 117 -16.26 -6.01 -3.08
C GLY A 117 -17.36 -5.10 -3.60
N ALA A 118 -17.80 -5.37 -4.83
CA ALA A 118 -19.02 -4.79 -5.39
C ALA A 118 -20.29 -5.38 -4.73
#